data_AF-A0A831PQB8-F1
#
_entry.id   AF-A0A831PQB8-F1
#
_cell.length_a   1.000
_cell.length_b   1.000
_cell.length_c   1.000
_cell.angle_alpha   90.00
_cell.angle_beta   90.00
_cell.angle_gamma   90.00
#
_symmetry.space_group_name_H-M   'P 1'
#
loop_
_entity.id
_entity.type
_entity.pdbx_description
1 polymer ?
#
loop_
_entity_poly.entity_id
_entity_poly.type
_entity_poly.pdbx_seq_one_letter_code
_entity_poly.pdbx_strand_id
1 'polypeptide(L)'
;LLALIAPRPLYVASAEDDQWADPRGEFLSAYYATPVYQLYGKQGIPSDEMPEVNQPVINTVAYHIRTGGHDVTAFDWSQYIKWADKNLFNKEIFMD
;
A
#
# COMPACT_ATOMS: atom_id res chain seq x y z
N LEU A 1 9.86 -8.85 7.72
CA LEU A 1 10.15 -8.95 6.27
C LEU A 1 10.05 -7.60 5.57
N LEU A 2 8.89 -6.93 5.58
CA LEU A 2 8.64 -5.70 4.81
C LEU A 2 9.69 -4.59 5.02
N ALA A 3 10.14 -4.37 6.26
CA ALA A 3 11.19 -3.39 6.58
C ALA A 3 12.54 -3.63 5.85
N LEU A 4 12.86 -4.88 5.45
CA LEU A 4 14.09 -5.20 4.70
C LEU A 4 14.07 -4.64 3.26
N ILE A 5 12.92 -4.15 2.79
CA ILE A 5 12.79 -3.55 1.46
C ILE A 5 13.23 -2.08 1.46
N ALA A 6 13.24 -1.43 2.63
CA ALA A 6 13.64 -0.03 2.78
C ALA A 6 15.05 0.22 2.20
N PRO A 7 15.29 1.38 1.54
CA PRO A 7 14.36 2.50 1.33
C PRO A 7 13.52 2.40 0.05
N ARG A 8 13.50 1.24 -0.64
CA ARG A 8 12.81 1.10 -1.93
C ARG A 8 11.29 1.14 -1.73
N PRO A 9 10.53 1.63 -2.72
CA PRO A 9 9.07 1.64 -2.65
C PRO A 9 8.49 0.23 -2.45
N LEU A 10 7.47 0.11 -1.59
CA LEU A 10 6.76 -1.13 -1.26
C LEU A 10 5.24 -0.89 -1.34
N TYR A 11 4.50 -1.81 -1.95
CA TYR A 11 3.04 -1.80 -1.99
C TYR A 11 2.52 -3.13 -1.42
N VAL A 12 1.61 -3.07 -0.45
CA VAL A 12 0.86 -4.22 0.08
C VAL A 12 -0.62 -4.06 -0.27
N ALA A 13 -1.31 -5.14 -0.64
CA ALA A 13 -2.69 -5.08 -1.13
C ALA A 13 -3.49 -6.24 -0.57
N SER A 14 -4.75 -5.98 -0.21
CA SER A 14 -5.68 -6.97 0.31
C SER A 14 -7.04 -6.87 -0.38
N ALA A 15 -7.86 -7.90 -0.22
CA ALA A 15 -9.26 -7.90 -0.61
C ALA A 15 -10.16 -8.13 0.61
N GLU A 16 -11.31 -7.45 0.67
CA GLU A 16 -12.23 -7.45 1.82
C GLU A 16 -12.73 -8.84 2.18
N ASP A 17 -13.06 -9.68 1.19
CA ASP A 17 -13.56 -11.04 1.44
C ASP A 17 -12.43 -12.09 1.52
N ASP A 18 -11.17 -11.70 1.31
CA ASP A 18 -10.01 -12.60 1.43
C ASP A 18 -9.55 -12.75 2.88
N GLN A 19 -10.47 -13.19 3.75
CA GLN A 19 -10.23 -13.30 5.19
C GLN A 19 -9.14 -14.31 5.54
N TRP A 20 -8.84 -15.25 4.64
CA TRP A 20 -7.78 -16.24 4.85
C TRP A 20 -6.37 -15.63 4.77
N ALA A 21 -6.20 -14.54 4.01
CA ALA A 21 -4.94 -13.80 3.92
C ALA A 21 -4.67 -12.90 5.14
N ASP A 22 -5.65 -12.75 6.04
CA ASP A 22 -5.62 -11.78 7.15
C ASP A 22 -5.29 -10.34 6.68
N PRO A 23 -6.23 -9.66 5.99
CA PRO A 23 -6.03 -8.30 5.51
C PRO A 23 -5.57 -7.32 6.59
N ARG A 24 -6.06 -7.51 7.83
CA ARG A 24 -5.65 -6.70 8.98
C ARG A 24 -4.19 -6.94 9.35
N GLY A 25 -3.75 -8.20 9.37
CA GLY A 25 -2.35 -8.56 9.59
C GLY A 25 -1.41 -8.03 8.50
N GLU A 26 -1.85 -8.07 7.23
CA GLU A 26 -1.11 -7.48 6.10
C GLU A 26 -0.96 -5.96 6.28
N PHE A 27 -2.05 -5.26 6.60
CA PHE A 27 -2.07 -3.83 6.88
C PHE A 27 -1.16 -3.45 8.06
N LEU A 28 -1.30 -4.13 9.20
CA LEU A 28 -0.49 -3.86 10.39
C LEU A 28 0.99 -4.15 10.14
N SER A 29 1.30 -5.17 9.33
CA SER A 29 2.68 -5.45 8.91
C SER A 29 3.27 -4.27 8.12
N ALA A 30 2.50 -3.66 7.22
CA ALA A 30 2.92 -2.47 6.47
C ALA A 30 3.06 -1.25 7.41
N TYR A 31 2.14 -1.07 8.36
CA TYR A 31 2.23 -0.03 9.38
C TYR A 31 3.50 -0.14 10.22
N TYR A 32 3.79 -1.31 10.80
CA TYR A 32 4.98 -1.50 11.62
C TYR A 32 6.29 -1.51 10.83
N ALA A 33 6.27 -1.51 9.48
CA ALA A 33 7.45 -1.25 8.67
C ALA A 33 7.82 0.25 8.60
N THR A 34 6.87 1.14 8.88
CA THR A 34 7.02 2.61 8.77
C THR A 34 8.22 3.18 9.53
N PRO A 35 8.53 2.79 10.79
CA PRO A 35 9.67 3.35 11.51
C PRO A 35 11.01 3.14 10.78
N VAL A 36 11.19 2.01 10.08
CA VAL A 36 12.42 1.75 9.31
C VAL A 36 12.47 2.62 8.06
N TYR A 37 11.35 2.84 7.38
CA TYR A 37 11.28 3.77 6.24
C TYR A 37 11.57 5.22 6.65
N GLN A 38 11.13 5.64 7.84
CA GLN A 38 11.40 6.97 8.38
C GLN A 38 12.91 7.23 8.61
N LEU A 39 13.71 6.20 8.92
CA LEU A 39 15.18 6.33 9.01
C LEU A 39 15.83 6.82 7.70
N TYR A 40 15.15 6.60 6.57
CA TYR A 40 15.60 7.03 5.23
C TYR A 40 14.82 8.25 4.71
N GLY A 41 14.08 8.95 5.57
CA GLY A 41 13.24 10.09 5.17
C GLY A 41 12.09 9.71 4.24
N LYS A 42 11.64 8.45 4.27
CA LYS A 42 10.50 7.97 3.46
C LYS A 42 9.22 7.90 4.28
N GLN A 43 8.09 8.13 3.62
CA GLN A 43 6.77 8.04 4.24
C GLN A 43 6.25 6.60 4.19
N GLY A 44 5.83 6.07 5.34
CA GLY A 44 5.15 4.78 5.46
C GLY A 44 3.63 4.91 5.59
N ILE A 45 3.00 3.98 6.29
CA ILE A 45 1.57 4.04 6.65
C ILE A 45 1.41 4.91 7.92
N PRO A 46 0.55 5.95 7.89
CA PRO A 46 0.53 6.98 8.93
C PRO A 46 -0.27 6.61 10.19
N SER A 47 -1.17 5.62 10.12
CA SER A 47 -2.08 5.21 11.19
C SER A 47 -2.14 3.69 11.29
N ASP A 48 -2.42 3.15 12.48
CA ASP A 48 -2.77 1.74 12.70
C ASP A 48 -4.28 1.47 12.57
N GLU A 49 -5.03 2.47 12.14
CA GLU A 49 -6.42 2.34 11.70
C GLU A 49 -6.48 1.95 10.22
N MET A 50 -7.21 0.87 9.93
CA MET A 50 -7.43 0.36 8.59
C MET A 50 -8.04 1.46 7.70
N PRO A 51 -7.55 1.69 6.47
CA PRO A 51 -8.22 2.61 5.56
C PRO A 51 -9.60 2.08 5.16
N GLU A 52 -10.45 2.99 4.71
CA GLU A 52 -11.71 2.63 4.08
C GLU A 52 -11.46 1.78 2.82
N VAL A 53 -12.38 0.85 2.55
CA VAL A 53 -12.30 -0.02 1.37
C VAL A 53 -12.31 0.83 0.10
N ASN A 54 -11.44 0.47 -0.85
CA ASN A 54 -11.17 1.20 -2.10
C ASN A 54 -10.57 2.61 -1.92
N GLN A 55 -10.10 2.99 -0.72
CA GLN A 55 -9.42 4.25 -0.45
C GLN A 55 -7.93 4.01 -0.10
N PRO A 56 -7.04 3.90 -1.11
CA PRO A 56 -5.65 3.49 -0.90
C PRO A 56 -4.80 4.56 -0.21
N VAL A 57 -3.87 4.13 0.64
CA VAL A 57 -2.79 4.97 1.18
C VAL A 57 -1.62 4.97 0.19
N ILE A 58 -1.32 6.11 -0.41
CA ILE A 58 -0.32 6.24 -1.49
C ILE A 58 0.94 7.01 -1.02
N ASN A 59 1.77 6.33 -0.21
CA ASN A 59 3.10 6.79 0.25
C ASN A 59 4.23 5.91 -0.33
N THR A 60 5.46 5.98 0.20
CA THR A 60 6.56 5.09 -0.23
C THR A 60 6.28 3.63 0.19
N VAL A 61 5.74 3.43 1.40
CA VAL A 61 4.97 2.22 1.72
C VAL A 61 3.51 2.53 1.44
N ALA A 62 2.90 1.78 0.54
CA ALA A 62 1.51 1.93 0.18
C ALA A 62 0.70 0.71 0.61
N TYR A 63 -0.58 0.96 0.88
CA TYR A 63 -1.53 -0.09 1.21
C TYR A 63 -2.90 0.20 0.57
N HIS A 64 -3.58 -0.84 0.11
CA HIS A 64 -5.01 -0.78 -0.14
C HIS A 64 -5.71 -2.05 0.31
N ILE A 65 -7.00 -1.91 0.60
CA ILE A 65 -7.95 -3.01 0.66
C ILE A 65 -9.08 -2.72 -0.33
N ARG A 66 -9.38 -3.65 -1.23
CA ARG A 66 -10.45 -3.50 -2.21
C ARG A 66 -11.64 -4.38 -1.89
N THR A 67 -12.82 -4.04 -2.41
CA THR A 67 -14.01 -4.91 -2.33
C THR A 67 -13.78 -6.25 -3.03
N GLY A 68 -14.50 -7.30 -2.60
CA GLY A 68 -14.48 -8.63 -3.20
C GLY A 68 -13.43 -9.57 -2.60
N GLY A 69 -13.25 -10.75 -3.21
CA GLY A 69 -12.37 -11.80 -2.71
C GLY A 69 -10.98 -11.89 -3.38
N HIS A 70 -10.29 -12.99 -3.09
CA HIS A 70 -8.92 -13.29 -3.55
C HIS A 70 -8.79 -13.28 -5.07
N ASP A 71 -8.14 -12.26 -5.61
CA ASP A 71 -7.82 -12.12 -7.04
C ASP A 71 -6.87 -10.92 -7.25
N VAL A 72 -6.39 -10.72 -8.49
CA VAL A 72 -5.82 -9.45 -8.95
C VAL A 72 -6.70 -8.87 -10.04
N THR A 73 -7.31 -7.72 -9.75
CA THR A 73 -8.34 -7.06 -10.56
C THR A 73 -7.81 -5.81 -11.28
N ALA A 74 -8.64 -5.23 -12.14
CA ALA A 74 -8.35 -3.95 -12.79
C ALA A 74 -8.19 -2.80 -11.77
N PHE A 75 -8.91 -2.85 -10.64
CA PHE A 75 -8.74 -1.86 -9.57
C PHE A 75 -7.32 -1.93 -9.00
N ASP A 76 -6.83 -3.13 -8.68
CA ASP A 76 -5.49 -3.34 -8.14
C ASP A 76 -4.42 -2.78 -9.06
N TRP A 77 -4.49 -3.15 -10.35
CA TRP A 77 -3.58 -2.63 -11.37
C TRP A 77 -3.63 -1.11 -11.50
N SER A 78 -4.82 -0.50 -11.43
CA SER A 78 -4.93 0.96 -11.49
C SER A 78 -4.22 1.64 -10.31
N GLN A 79 -4.30 1.07 -9.10
CA GLN A 79 -3.61 1.62 -7.94
C GLN A 79 -2.09 1.37 -8.00
N TYR A 80 -1.65 0.21 -8.50
CA TYR A 80 -0.22 -0.07 -8.67
C TYR A 80 0.42 0.89 -9.67
N ILE A 81 -0.23 1.13 -10.81
CA ILE A 81 0.26 2.04 -11.85
C ILE A 81 0.32 3.47 -11.31
N LYS A 82 -0.77 3.95 -10.67
CA LYS A 82 -0.82 5.29 -10.07
C LYS A 82 0.30 5.49 -9.03
N TRP A 83 0.55 4.48 -8.21
CA TRP A 83 1.63 4.51 -7.22
C TRP A 83 3.02 4.48 -7.86
N ALA A 84 3.23 3.65 -8.89
CA ALA A 84 4.49 3.55 -9.62
C ALA A 84 4.84 4.86 -10.34
N ASP A 85 3.86 5.50 -10.98
CA ASP A 85 4.04 6.81 -11.61
C ASP A 85 4.54 7.86 -10.60
N LYS A 86 3.99 7.87 -9.38
CA LYS A 86 4.44 8.77 -8.29
C LYS A 86 5.82 8.40 -7.73
N ASN A 87 6.05 7.12 -7.42
CA ASN A 87 7.18 6.70 -6.57
C ASN A 87 8.38 6.12 -7.32
N LEU A 88 8.22 5.74 -8.59
CA LEU A 88 9.29 5.19 -9.44
C LEU A 88 9.67 6.14 -10.57
N PHE A 89 8.68 6.80 -11.17
CA PHE A 89 8.88 7.58 -12.40
C PHE A 89 8.76 9.10 -12.20
N ASN A 90 8.40 9.57 -11.00
CA ASN A 90 8.19 10.99 -10.68
C ASN A 90 7.30 11.72 -11.69
N LYS A 91 6.28 11.05 -12.23
CA LYS A 91 5.30 11.71 -13.09
C LYS A 91 4.35 12.52 -12.22
N GLU A 92 4.05 13.75 -12.65
CA GLU A 92 2.94 14.50 -12.08
C GLU A 92 1.64 13.74 -12.37
N ILE A 93 0.90 13.37 -11.31
CA ILE A 93 -0.42 12.76 -11.47
C ILE A 93 -1.38 13.89 -11.81
N PHE A 94 -1.76 14.02 -13.07
CA PHE A 94 -2.93 14.79 -13.46
C PHE A 94 -4.17 14.02 -12.98
N MET A 95 -4.91 14.62 -12.04
CA MET A 95 -6.23 14.13 -11.66
C MET A 95 -7.22 14.72 -12.66
N ASP A 96 -7.63 13.90 -13.63
CA ASP A 96 -8.78 14.18 -14.50
C ASP A 96 -10.08 13.71 -13.81
#